data_AF-W7U8D7-F1
#
_entry.id   AF-W7U8D7-F1
#
_cell.length_a   1.000
_cell.length_b   1.000
_cell.length_c   1.000
_cell.angle_alpha   90.00
_cell.angle_beta   90.00
_cell.angle_gamma   90.00
#
_symmetry.space_group_name_H-M   'P 1'
#
loop_
_entity.id
_entity.type
_entity.pdbx_description
1 polymer ?
#
loop_
_entity_poly.entity_id
_entity_poly.type
_entity_poly.pdbx_seq_one_letter_code
_entity_poly.pdbx_strand_id
1 'polypeptide(L)'
;MAASSRRDVILNVYELTDEQGTGSWMRRVGLGAWHTGVEVGGVEYTFAQNGVFFHVPKTPLVASGQVVSLKESIVMGEHVGSANEVHGIINKLREEFAAGAYHVTRKNCNHYSDALCQRLVGASVPAWVNRPARIGSIFSFGGNKDKAKEKTRTEKVSARTKAENAAAKKKKELTQDQKNRLAAIRRTSSSS
;
A
#
# COMPACT_ATOMS: atom_id res chain seq x y z
N MET A 1 14.08 -2.43 33.14
CA MET A 1 13.54 -1.59 32.04
C MET A 1 14.59 -1.54 30.94
N ALA A 2 14.22 -1.66 29.67
CA ALA A 2 15.17 -1.46 28.58
C ALA A 2 15.68 0.00 28.63
N ALA A 3 17.00 0.19 28.58
CA ALA A 3 17.59 1.53 28.61
C ALA A 3 17.10 2.34 27.41
N SER A 4 16.68 3.58 27.65
CA SER A 4 16.42 4.54 26.57
C SER A 4 17.75 4.96 25.95
N SER A 5 17.79 5.04 24.64
CA SER A 5 18.95 5.60 23.94
C SER A 5 18.51 6.41 22.73
N ARG A 6 19.38 7.34 22.36
CA ARG A 6 19.24 8.21 21.20
C ARG A 6 19.78 7.49 19.96
N ARG A 7 19.02 7.53 18.87
CA ARG A 7 19.37 6.89 17.59
C ARG A 7 19.00 7.81 16.44
N ASP A 8 19.90 7.95 15.49
CA ASP A 8 19.57 8.59 14.23
C ASP A 8 18.57 7.73 13.45
N VAL A 9 17.62 8.41 12.81
CA VAL A 9 16.68 7.82 11.86
C VAL A 9 17.07 8.32 10.48
N ILE A 10 17.54 7.41 9.64
CA ILE A 10 18.13 7.72 8.34
C ILE A 10 17.25 7.10 7.26
N LEU A 11 16.86 7.90 6.27
CA LEU A 11 16.21 7.42 5.06
C LEU A 11 17.29 7.10 4.02
N ASN A 12 17.44 5.83 3.68
CA ASN A 12 18.32 5.38 2.61
C ASN A 12 17.52 5.33 1.32
N VAL A 13 18.01 6.03 0.29
CA VAL A 13 17.37 6.12 -1.02
C VAL A 13 18.22 5.36 -2.02
N TYR A 14 17.60 4.46 -2.77
CA TYR A 14 18.24 3.58 -3.73
C TYR A 14 17.71 3.81 -5.13
N GLU A 15 18.62 3.74 -6.08
CA GLU A 15 18.31 3.68 -7.51
C GLU A 15 18.10 2.23 -7.94
N LEU A 16 17.05 2.01 -8.72
CA LEU A 16 16.78 0.75 -9.41
C LEU A 16 17.35 0.85 -10.82
N THR A 17 18.36 0.06 -11.14
CA THR A 17 18.95 -0.08 -12.48
C THR A 17 18.72 -1.49 -13.02
N ASP A 18 18.60 -1.63 -14.33
CA ASP A 18 18.69 -2.94 -14.98
C ASP A 18 20.16 -3.42 -15.06
N GLU A 19 20.37 -4.64 -15.54
CA GLU A 19 21.70 -5.24 -15.68
C GLU A 19 22.67 -4.41 -16.54
N GLN A 20 22.13 -3.55 -17.42
CA GLN A 20 22.92 -2.65 -18.27
C GLN A 20 23.26 -1.32 -17.56
N GLY A 21 22.90 -1.18 -16.28
CA GLY A 21 23.08 0.05 -15.51
C GLY A 21 22.13 1.16 -15.94
N THR A 22 21.15 0.89 -16.80
CA THR A 22 20.18 1.90 -17.20
C THR A 22 19.04 1.96 -16.19
N GLY A 23 18.65 3.18 -15.80
CA GLY A 23 17.62 3.37 -14.79
C GLY A 23 16.30 2.66 -15.15
N SER A 24 15.60 2.19 -14.12
CA SER A 24 14.34 1.46 -14.23
C SER A 24 13.36 2.12 -15.21
N TRP A 25 12.60 1.30 -15.95
CA TRP A 25 11.57 1.78 -16.88
C TRP A 25 10.60 2.77 -16.21
N MET A 26 10.30 2.59 -14.92
CA MET A 26 9.47 3.50 -14.11
C MET A 26 10.06 4.92 -14.02
N ARG A 27 11.40 5.04 -14.01
CA ARG A 27 12.10 6.32 -14.03
C ARG A 27 11.94 6.98 -15.40
N ARG A 28 12.01 6.21 -16.47
CA ARG A 28 11.86 6.70 -17.86
C ARG A 28 10.45 7.23 -18.14
N VAL A 29 9.42 6.62 -17.53
CA VAL A 29 8.03 7.10 -17.63
C VAL A 29 7.65 8.14 -16.57
N GLY A 30 8.62 8.67 -15.80
CA GLY A 30 8.38 9.75 -14.85
C GLY A 30 7.64 9.36 -13.56
N LEU A 31 7.52 8.07 -13.27
CA LEU A 31 6.84 7.55 -12.08
C LEU A 31 7.73 7.53 -10.82
N GLY A 32 8.93 8.12 -10.83
CA GLY A 32 9.78 8.20 -9.63
C GLY A 32 10.17 6.83 -9.08
N ALA A 33 11.17 6.19 -9.69
CA ALA A 33 11.63 4.85 -9.34
C ALA A 33 12.71 4.85 -8.25
N TRP A 34 12.41 5.48 -7.11
CA TRP A 34 13.27 5.37 -5.94
C TRP A 34 12.72 4.27 -5.03
N HIS A 35 13.62 3.40 -4.60
CA HIS A 35 13.36 2.49 -3.49
C HIS A 35 13.88 3.13 -2.21
N THR A 36 13.17 2.99 -1.10
CA THR A 36 13.63 3.50 0.18
C THR A 36 13.55 2.47 1.31
N GLY A 37 14.51 2.58 2.22
CA GLY A 37 14.51 1.92 3.52
C GLY A 37 14.79 2.94 4.63
N VAL A 38 14.36 2.62 5.85
CA VAL A 38 14.64 3.44 7.04
C VAL A 38 15.58 2.70 7.95
N GLU A 39 16.75 3.27 8.17
CA GLU A 39 17.77 2.81 9.09
C GLU A 39 17.56 3.45 10.47
N VAL A 40 17.48 2.60 11.50
CA VAL A 40 17.41 3.02 12.90
C VAL A 40 18.15 2.01 13.76
N GLY A 41 19.10 2.48 14.57
CA GLY A 41 19.89 1.60 15.45
C GLY A 41 20.71 0.54 14.72
N GLY A 42 21.22 0.85 13.51
CA GLY A 42 22.06 -0.04 12.72
C GLY A 42 21.30 -1.12 11.94
N VAL A 43 19.97 -1.07 11.92
CA VAL A 43 19.12 -1.98 11.15
C VAL A 43 18.28 -1.18 10.18
N GLU A 44 18.23 -1.60 8.92
CA GLU A 44 17.40 -0.98 7.90
C GLU A 44 16.13 -1.79 7.66
N TYR A 45 14.99 -1.10 7.65
CA TYR A 45 13.68 -1.67 7.42
C TYR A 45 13.08 -1.16 6.12
N THR A 46 12.54 -2.07 5.33
CA THR A 46 11.93 -1.76 4.03
C THR A 46 10.70 -2.63 3.78
N PHE A 47 9.92 -2.29 2.74
CA PHE A 47 8.68 -2.96 2.38
C PHE A 47 8.66 -3.35 0.90
N ALA A 48 8.35 -4.62 0.62
CA ALA A 48 8.19 -5.15 -0.73
C ALA A 48 6.98 -6.11 -0.81
N GLN A 49 6.86 -6.86 -1.91
CA GLN A 49 5.75 -7.82 -2.12
C GLN A 49 5.54 -8.79 -0.94
N ASN A 50 6.63 -9.25 -0.32
CA ASN A 50 6.62 -10.20 0.78
C ASN A 50 6.37 -9.56 2.16
N GLY A 51 6.04 -8.28 2.21
CA GLY A 51 5.84 -7.57 3.47
C GLY A 51 7.05 -6.74 3.89
N VAL A 52 7.02 -6.32 5.15
CA VAL A 52 8.11 -5.56 5.77
C VAL A 52 9.21 -6.51 6.22
N PHE A 53 10.44 -6.24 5.82
CA PHE A 53 11.63 -6.99 6.20
C PHE A 53 12.75 -6.04 6.63
N PHE A 54 13.83 -6.62 7.14
CA PHE A 54 15.00 -5.87 7.57
C PHE A 54 16.28 -6.47 7.01
N HIS A 55 17.30 -5.65 6.86
CA HIS A 55 18.61 -6.05 6.36
C HIS A 55 19.71 -5.13 6.90
N VAL A 56 20.96 -5.50 6.61
CA VAL A 56 22.11 -4.63 6.87
C VAL A 56 21.94 -3.36 6.05
N PRO A 57 22.09 -2.16 6.67
CA PRO A 57 21.88 -0.92 5.95
C PRO A 57 22.80 -0.77 4.75
N LYS A 58 22.35 -0.03 3.73
CA LYS A 58 23.18 0.39 2.58
C LYS A 58 23.77 -0.75 1.76
N THR A 59 23.28 -1.97 1.97
CA THR A 59 23.74 -3.16 1.25
C THR A 59 23.06 -3.19 -0.11
N PRO A 60 23.82 -3.30 -1.23
CA PRO A 60 23.22 -3.47 -2.55
C PRO A 60 22.33 -4.71 -2.57
N LEU A 61 21.11 -4.55 -3.08
CA LEU A 61 20.16 -5.65 -3.23
C LEU A 61 19.98 -5.97 -4.70
N VAL A 62 19.65 -7.22 -4.99
CA VAL A 62 19.14 -7.61 -6.31
C VAL A 62 17.68 -7.98 -6.14
N ALA A 63 16.81 -7.26 -6.83
CA ALA A 63 15.37 -7.46 -6.76
C ALA A 63 14.82 -7.60 -8.17
N SER A 64 14.20 -8.75 -8.49
CA SER A 64 13.55 -8.99 -9.78
C SER A 64 14.43 -8.72 -11.01
N GLY A 65 15.73 -9.06 -10.94
CA GLY A 65 16.69 -8.81 -12.03
C GLY A 65 17.17 -7.36 -12.12
N GLN A 66 16.83 -6.51 -11.14
CA GLN A 66 17.31 -5.14 -11.04
C GLN A 66 18.34 -5.02 -9.93
N VAL A 67 19.37 -4.23 -10.18
CA VAL A 67 20.35 -3.85 -9.17
C VAL A 67 19.79 -2.65 -8.40
N VAL A 68 19.81 -2.74 -7.08
CA VAL A 68 19.36 -1.71 -6.15
C VAL A 68 20.61 -1.11 -5.51
N SER A 69 21.04 0.05 -6.01
CA SER A 69 22.27 0.71 -5.54
C SER A 69 21.94 1.94 -4.71
N LEU A 70 22.69 2.17 -3.63
CA LEU A 70 22.50 3.34 -2.78
C LEU A 70 22.80 4.60 -3.59
N LYS A 71 21.83 5.52 -3.61
CA LYS A 71 21.99 6.87 -4.17
C LYS A 71 22.47 7.84 -3.10
N GLU A 72 21.74 7.90 -1.99
CA GLU A 72 21.99 8.85 -0.90
C GLU A 72 21.33 8.38 0.40
N SER A 73 21.82 8.93 1.51
CA SER A 73 21.25 8.75 2.85
C SER A 73 20.88 10.11 3.41
N ILE A 74 19.67 10.23 3.93
CA ILE A 74 19.10 11.49 4.43
C ILE A 74 18.78 11.31 5.90
N VAL A 75 19.38 12.12 6.78
CA VAL A 75 19.04 12.13 8.20
C VAL A 75 17.65 12.76 8.36
N MET A 76 16.69 11.97 8.83
CA MET A 76 15.30 12.40 9.03
C MET A 76 15.08 13.02 10.41
N GLY A 77 15.95 12.69 11.37
CA GLY A 77 15.92 13.18 12.74
C GLY A 77 16.49 12.17 13.72
N GLU A 78 16.27 12.42 15.01
CA GLU A 78 16.69 11.54 16.10
C GLU A 78 15.49 11.02 16.87
N HIS A 79 15.48 9.71 17.13
CA HIS A 79 14.51 9.07 18.01
C HIS A 79 15.16 8.76 19.36
N VAL A 80 14.51 9.18 20.46
CA VAL A 80 14.94 8.90 21.83
C VAL A 80 13.92 7.96 22.46
N GLY A 81 14.31 6.71 22.66
CA GLY A 81 13.40 5.68 23.14
C GLY A 81 14.10 4.36 23.41
N SER A 82 13.34 3.40 23.94
CA SER A 82 13.85 2.04 24.14
C SER A 82 13.84 1.25 22.83
N ALA A 83 14.70 0.23 22.69
CA ALA A 83 14.65 -0.66 21.53
C ALA A 83 13.29 -1.37 21.39
N ASN A 84 12.63 -1.67 22.51
CA ASN A 84 11.31 -2.30 22.53
C ASN A 84 10.22 -1.37 21.95
N GLU A 85 10.36 -0.06 22.16
CA GLU A 85 9.44 0.93 21.59
C GLU A 85 9.56 0.97 20.07
N VAL A 86 10.79 1.04 19.55
CA VAL A 86 11.08 0.98 18.10
C VAL A 86 10.53 -0.31 17.51
N HIS A 87 10.78 -1.46 18.14
CA HIS A 87 10.24 -2.74 17.71
C HIS A 87 8.70 -2.77 17.73
N GLY A 88 8.07 -2.18 18.75
CA GLY A 88 6.61 -2.07 18.83
C GLY A 88 6.02 -1.25 17.68
N ILE A 89 6.66 -0.14 17.31
CA ILE A 89 6.28 0.69 16.16
C ILE A 89 6.39 -0.11 14.86
N ILE A 90 7.51 -0.81 14.65
CA ILE A 90 7.75 -1.62 13.45
C ILE A 90 6.74 -2.77 13.35
N ASN A 91 6.40 -3.42 14.47
CA ASN A 91 5.43 -4.51 14.47
C ASN A 91 4.02 -4.05 14.09
N LYS A 92 3.56 -2.89 14.60
CA LYS A 92 2.29 -2.30 14.16
C LYS A 92 2.30 -2.00 12.65
N LEU A 93 3.41 -1.47 12.16
CA LEU A 93 3.58 -1.23 10.72
C LEU A 93 3.64 -2.51 9.90
N ARG A 94 4.16 -3.63 10.42
CA ARG A 94 4.13 -4.93 9.73
C ARG A 94 2.71 -5.41 9.49
N GLU A 95 1.79 -5.15 10.41
CA GLU A 95 0.37 -5.46 10.25
C GLU A 95 -0.27 -4.58 9.18
N GLU A 96 0.03 -3.28 9.20
CA GLU A 96 -0.45 -2.33 8.18
C GLU A 96 0.12 -2.63 6.79
N PHE A 97 1.40 -3.02 6.70
CA PHE A 97 2.15 -3.30 5.48
C PHE A 97 2.43 -4.80 5.34
N ALA A 98 1.37 -5.61 5.42
CA ALA A 98 1.44 -7.06 5.30
C ALA A 98 1.87 -7.52 3.89
N ALA A 99 2.35 -8.76 3.81
CA ALA A 99 2.62 -9.44 2.54
C ALA A 99 1.38 -9.44 1.64
N GLY A 100 1.57 -9.25 0.34
CA GLY A 100 0.46 -9.16 -0.63
C GLY A 100 -0.29 -7.82 -0.63
N ALA A 101 -0.06 -6.92 0.33
CA ALA A 101 -0.63 -5.57 0.32
C ALA A 101 0.18 -4.57 -0.55
N TYR A 102 1.30 -5.01 -1.13
CA TYR A 102 2.18 -4.16 -1.92
C TYR A 102 1.51 -3.73 -3.23
N HIS A 103 1.44 -2.42 -3.45
CA HIS A 103 0.96 -1.80 -4.67
C HIS A 103 1.92 -0.70 -5.12
N VAL A 104 2.47 -0.85 -6.33
CA VAL A 104 3.52 0.02 -6.91
C VAL A 104 3.24 1.51 -6.71
N THR A 105 1.99 1.96 -6.85
CA THR A 105 1.63 3.39 -6.78
C THR A 105 0.91 3.84 -5.51
N ARG A 106 0.30 2.92 -4.74
CA ARG A 106 -0.62 3.27 -3.64
C ARG A 106 -0.15 2.83 -2.26
N LYS A 107 0.74 1.84 -2.23
CA LYS A 107 1.23 1.22 -1.01
C LYS A 107 2.54 0.51 -1.32
N ASN A 108 3.61 1.28 -1.39
CA ASN A 108 4.95 0.82 -1.77
C ASN A 108 5.96 1.13 -0.64
N CYS A 109 7.24 0.82 -0.87
CA CYS A 109 8.34 1.12 0.06
C CYS A 109 8.34 2.57 0.54
N ASN A 110 8.11 3.54 -0.34
CA ASN A 110 8.10 4.96 0.02
C ASN A 110 6.97 5.32 0.99
N HIS A 111 5.79 4.70 0.86
CA HIS A 111 4.68 4.90 1.81
C HIS A 111 5.02 4.30 3.17
N TYR A 112 5.69 3.15 3.18
CA TYR A 112 6.17 2.53 4.41
C TYR A 112 7.23 3.39 5.10
N SER A 113 8.24 3.85 4.36
CA SER A 113 9.29 4.72 4.89
C SER A 113 8.73 6.02 5.46
N ASP A 114 7.77 6.64 4.76
CA ASP A 114 7.05 7.82 5.28
C ASP A 114 6.30 7.53 6.58
N ALA A 115 5.55 6.43 6.61
CA ALA A 115 4.79 6.01 7.78
C ALA A 115 5.69 5.69 9.00
N LEU A 116 6.89 5.15 8.76
CA LEU A 116 7.87 4.86 9.80
C LEU A 116 8.59 6.12 10.28
N CYS A 117 9.05 6.99 9.38
CA CYS A 117 9.65 8.27 9.73
C CYS A 117 8.67 9.15 10.53
N GLN A 118 7.40 9.21 10.14
CA GLN A 118 6.39 9.95 10.89
C GLN A 118 6.21 9.41 12.32
N ARG A 119 6.22 8.08 12.52
CA ARG A 119 6.05 7.48 13.85
C ARG A 119 7.29 7.62 14.74
N LEU A 120 8.49 7.60 14.17
CA LEU A 120 9.74 7.67 14.93
C LEU A 120 10.17 9.11 15.24
N VAL A 121 10.04 10.03 14.27
CA VAL A 121 10.60 11.39 14.34
C VAL A 121 9.60 12.49 13.95
N GLY A 122 8.36 12.14 13.57
CA GLY A 122 7.35 13.14 13.20
C GLY A 122 7.59 13.84 11.87
N ALA A 123 8.54 13.35 11.04
CA ALA A 123 8.90 13.95 9.77
C ALA A 123 8.48 13.05 8.60
N SER A 124 8.01 13.68 7.51
CA SER A 124 7.69 13.00 6.25
C SER A 124 8.90 12.88 5.34
N VAL A 125 8.94 11.86 4.49
CA VAL A 125 10.00 11.69 3.49
C VAL A 125 9.96 12.81 2.44
N PRO A 126 11.10 13.16 1.82
CA PRO A 126 11.14 14.22 0.82
C PRO A 126 10.18 13.97 -0.35
N ALA A 127 9.49 15.03 -0.78
CA ALA A 127 8.43 14.94 -1.81
C ALA A 127 8.89 14.30 -3.13
N TRP A 128 10.17 14.49 -3.48
CA TRP A 128 10.75 13.99 -4.71
C TRP A 128 10.96 12.47 -4.72
N VAL A 129 10.99 11.83 -3.54
CA VAL A 129 11.14 10.38 -3.39
C VAL A 129 9.91 9.64 -3.94
N ASN A 130 8.70 10.21 -3.76
CA ASN A 130 7.43 9.56 -4.11
C ASN A 130 6.52 10.45 -4.98
N ARG A 131 7.05 10.92 -6.12
CA ARG A 131 6.32 11.82 -7.05
C ARG A 131 4.94 11.29 -7.52
N PRO A 132 4.74 10.03 -7.96
CA PRO A 132 3.43 9.61 -8.46
C PRO A 132 2.37 9.45 -7.37
N ALA A 133 2.75 9.07 -6.15
CA ALA A 133 1.81 8.93 -5.04
C ALA A 133 1.24 10.29 -4.61
N ARG A 134 2.03 11.37 -4.76
CA ARG A 134 1.61 12.74 -4.44
C ARG A 134 0.88 13.44 -5.58
N ILE A 135 1.04 13.05 -6.84
CA ILE A 135 0.22 13.60 -7.94
C ILE A 135 -1.28 13.27 -7.74
N GLY A 136 -1.61 12.21 -6.98
CA GLY A 136 -2.97 11.96 -6.51
C GLY A 136 -3.45 12.82 -5.33
N SER A 137 -2.55 13.52 -4.61
CA SER A 137 -2.88 14.37 -3.46
C SER A 137 -2.75 15.88 -3.72
N ILE A 138 -2.09 16.30 -4.80
CA ILE A 138 -1.92 17.73 -5.15
C ILE A 138 -3.19 18.34 -5.77
N PHE A 139 -4.20 17.54 -6.14
CA PHE A 139 -5.55 18.06 -6.44
C PHE A 139 -6.37 18.48 -5.19
N SER A 140 -5.77 18.51 -4.00
CA SER A 140 -6.42 19.00 -2.77
C SER A 140 -5.91 20.36 -2.25
N PHE A 141 -5.17 21.14 -3.04
CA PHE A 141 -4.87 22.53 -2.70
C PHE A 141 -5.80 23.50 -3.42
N GLY A 142 -6.94 23.78 -2.80
CA GLY A 142 -7.86 24.83 -3.24
C GLY A 142 -9.18 24.83 -2.48
N GLY A 143 -9.26 25.60 -1.38
CA GLY A 143 -10.51 26.16 -0.91
C GLY A 143 -11.29 25.35 0.14
N ASN A 144 -11.28 25.88 1.36
CA ASN A 144 -12.31 25.68 2.36
C ASN A 144 -13.72 25.94 1.76
N LYS A 145 -14.51 24.88 1.53
CA LYS A 145 -15.98 24.77 1.57
C LYS A 145 -16.39 23.39 1.02
N ASP A 146 -17.48 22.81 1.53
CA ASP A 146 -18.14 21.57 1.08
C ASP A 146 -17.85 20.27 1.88
N LYS A 147 -17.98 20.32 3.22
CA LYS A 147 -18.29 19.12 4.05
C LYS A 147 -19.67 18.47 3.74
N ALA A 148 -20.40 18.93 2.71
CA ALA A 148 -21.73 18.45 2.37
C ALA A 148 -21.76 17.38 1.26
N LYS A 149 -20.70 17.22 0.45
CA LYS A 149 -20.72 16.33 -0.73
C LYS A 149 -20.27 14.90 -0.45
N GLU A 150 -19.50 14.66 0.60
CA GLU A 150 -18.99 13.32 0.95
C GLU A 150 -20.09 12.42 1.54
N LYS A 151 -21.03 12.98 2.33
CA LYS A 151 -22.20 12.23 2.83
C LYS A 151 -23.08 11.69 1.70
N THR A 152 -23.28 12.49 0.65
CA THR A 152 -24.16 12.13 -0.47
C THR A 152 -23.57 11.02 -1.36
N ARG A 153 -22.23 10.91 -1.46
CA ARG A 153 -21.58 9.90 -2.32
C ARG A 153 -21.53 8.53 -1.65
N THR A 154 -21.30 8.49 -0.34
CA THR A 154 -21.28 7.23 0.43
C THR A 154 -22.67 6.63 0.59
N GLU A 155 -23.72 7.45 0.72
CA GLU A 155 -25.12 6.98 0.70
C GLU A 155 -25.55 6.48 -0.69
N LYS A 156 -25.17 7.18 -1.77
CA LYS A 156 -25.50 6.74 -3.15
C LYS A 156 -24.79 5.44 -3.55
N VAL A 157 -23.55 5.22 -3.09
CA VAL A 157 -22.83 3.96 -3.35
C VAL A 157 -23.47 2.81 -2.56
N SER A 158 -23.86 3.02 -1.30
CA SER A 158 -24.57 2.05 -0.46
C SER A 158 -25.96 1.68 -1.03
N ALA A 159 -26.71 2.66 -1.53
CA ALA A 159 -28.00 2.42 -2.17
C ALA A 159 -27.87 1.64 -3.50
N ARG A 160 -26.81 1.90 -4.29
CA ARG A 160 -26.58 1.22 -5.57
C ARG A 160 -26.16 -0.24 -5.38
N THR A 161 -25.29 -0.55 -4.41
CA THR A 161 -24.94 -1.94 -4.08
C THR A 161 -26.12 -2.71 -3.50
N LYS A 162 -27.01 -2.06 -2.73
CA LYS A 162 -28.22 -2.71 -2.21
C LYS A 162 -29.24 -3.01 -3.31
N ALA A 163 -29.40 -2.12 -4.30
CA ALA A 163 -30.28 -2.33 -5.44
C ALA A 163 -29.77 -3.41 -6.42
N GLU A 164 -28.47 -3.44 -6.71
CA GLU A 164 -27.85 -4.46 -7.58
C GLU A 164 -27.95 -5.87 -6.96
N ASN A 165 -27.75 -6.00 -5.65
CA ASN A 165 -27.93 -7.28 -4.95
C ASN A 165 -29.39 -7.74 -4.88
N ALA A 166 -30.36 -6.82 -4.77
CA ALA A 166 -31.78 -7.16 -4.81
C ALA A 166 -32.24 -7.62 -6.22
N ALA A 167 -31.73 -6.97 -7.27
CA ALA A 167 -32.02 -7.35 -8.66
C ALA A 167 -31.41 -8.71 -9.04
N ALA A 168 -30.22 -9.03 -8.52
CA ALA A 168 -29.60 -10.35 -8.69
C ALA A 168 -30.39 -11.48 -7.99
N LYS A 169 -31.06 -11.17 -6.86
CA LYS A 169 -31.90 -12.13 -6.13
C LYS A 169 -33.21 -12.43 -6.86
N LYS A 170 -33.79 -11.45 -7.56
CA LYS A 170 -35.02 -11.63 -8.38
C LYS A 170 -34.80 -12.44 -9.67
N LYS A 171 -33.58 -12.48 -10.22
CA LYS A 171 -33.27 -13.28 -11.42
C LYS A 171 -33.09 -14.79 -11.17
N LYS A 172 -33.10 -15.25 -9.92
CA LYS A 172 -33.01 -16.68 -9.56
C LYS A 172 -34.36 -17.35 -9.29
N GLU A 173 -35.48 -16.62 -9.32
CA GLU A 173 -36.81 -17.24 -9.25
C GLU A 173 -37.29 -17.63 -10.65
N LEU A 174 -37.43 -18.93 -10.91
CA LEU A 174 -38.07 -19.45 -12.13
C LEU A 174 -39.49 -18.88 -12.25
N THR A 175 -39.85 -18.39 -13.43
CA THR A 175 -41.21 -17.90 -13.72
C THR A 175 -42.24 -19.01 -13.54
N GLN A 176 -43.48 -18.64 -13.22
CA GLN A 176 -44.56 -19.62 -13.00
C GLN A 176 -44.80 -20.49 -14.25
N ASP A 177 -44.59 -19.94 -15.46
CA ASP A 177 -44.64 -20.69 -16.71
C ASP A 177 -43.52 -21.76 -16.80
N GLN A 178 -42.29 -21.40 -16.38
CA GLN A 178 -41.19 -22.35 -16.31
C GLN A 178 -41.43 -23.45 -15.26
N LYS A 179 -42.05 -23.12 -14.12
CA LYS A 179 -42.45 -24.11 -13.11
C LYS A 179 -43.53 -25.06 -13.64
N ASN A 180 -44.51 -24.55 -14.38
CA ASN A 180 -45.58 -25.35 -14.96
C ASN A 180 -45.07 -26.28 -16.08
N ARG A 181 -44.13 -25.82 -16.93
CA ARG A 181 -43.47 -26.68 -17.93
C ARG A 181 -42.63 -27.79 -17.28
N LEU A 182 -41.90 -27.49 -16.20
CA LEU A 182 -41.16 -28.51 -15.45
C LEU A 182 -42.09 -29.57 -14.85
N ALA A 183 -43.26 -29.15 -14.33
CA ALA A 183 -44.25 -30.06 -13.76
C ALA A 183 -44.93 -30.93 -14.82
N ALA A 184 -45.13 -30.43 -16.04
CA ALA A 184 -45.69 -31.19 -17.15
C ALA A 184 -44.73 -32.29 -17.63
N ILE A 185 -43.44 -31.99 -17.77
CA ILE A 185 -42.40 -32.97 -18.16
C ILE A 185 -42.33 -34.13 -17.14
N ARG A 186 -42.50 -33.83 -15.85
CA ARG A 186 -42.45 -34.84 -14.77
C ARG A 186 -43.68 -35.77 -14.75
N ARG A 187 -44.80 -35.37 -15.36
CA ARG A 187 -46.04 -36.18 -15.44
C ARG A 187 -46.05 -37.10 -16.67
N THR A 188 -45.35 -36.73 -17.74
CA THR A 188 -45.24 -37.58 -18.95
C THR A 188 -44.21 -38.70 -18.80
N SER A 189 -43.36 -38.66 -17.78
CA SER A 189 -42.38 -39.71 -17.46
C SER A 189 -42.89 -40.77 -16.46
N SER A 190 -44.15 -40.71 -16.02
CA SER A 190 -44.77 -41.68 -15.11
C SER A 190 -45.86 -42.53 -15.77
N SER A 191 -45.93 -42.52 -17.10
CA SER A 191 -46.81 -43.37 -17.89
C SER A 191 -46.06 -43.90 -19.12
N SER A 192 -45.08 -44.75 -18.86
CA SER A 192 -44.52 -45.81 -19.72
C SER A 192 -43.69 -46.75 -18.84
#